data_AF-A0AAV2PT26-F1
#
_entry.id   AF-A0AAV2PT26-F1
#
_cell.length_a   1.000
_cell.length_b   1.000
_cell.length_c   1.000
_cell.angle_alpha   90.00
_cell.angle_beta   90.00
_cell.angle_gamma   90.00
#
_symmetry.space_group_name_H-M   'P 1'
#
loop_
_entity.id
_entity.type
_entity.pdbx_description
1 polymer ?
#
loop_
_entity_poly.entity_id
_entity_poly.type
_entity_poly.pdbx_seq_one_letter_code
_entity_poly.pdbx_strand_id
1 'polypeptide(L)'
;MHNRINYKGPSFPTFHTLNSETKPDCVLSNNKFFFNHHITSAGIGPSDHITMDIQISVNPISIPCTPIQDEKNTNWEEYKRRLEVLPEINLDGRNILDLHNEFSKLFSDITNAKNASTPIKTFTKKNNLKTTTKFKRLTKILNRYHNALMTNGLTNHLSVAIRNTQLLLIQEGNVCKEEWWQAQLAKVELAAKCNIKFWKRINHLSGRKKAHVPPLKYDLNGTEQTAKTDEEKENLFTNILKQACRISPEENTDYCQNNERRVKEELQSKTNELTTEWIINLDEIRDNSNRLPFNNLDILTTIKSLKNRAPGPTGLRKPFFSNLPPNIISNLCHLFNCCYAAGIYPNHFKTAEIIMIPKNTAPSANPEKYRPISLLNFMGKIFAKLLNNMLIKQFERNHTLKDSQHGFRKKRGTTTLLANLYERISREKGTDRRTLITMVTRDVKKAFDKAWHAAITCKLLRAGIQPKLVRIITNFLHARKAYVKVNKHKGDTFNLEAGVPQGDVLSPTLFLIIGNDFPNQPETVVKETSRCSMQMTLPK
;
A
#
# COMPACT_ATOMS: atom_id res chain seq x y z
N MET A 1 -17.63 -41.30 29.46
CA MET A 1 -18.54 -40.78 28.42
C MET A 1 -17.77 -39.87 27.48
N HIS A 2 -17.84 -40.16 26.18
CA HIS A 2 -17.03 -39.57 25.12
C HIS A 2 -17.14 -38.04 25.04
N ASN A 3 -16.14 -37.39 24.43
CA ASN A 3 -16.17 -35.98 24.00
C ASN A 3 -17.33 -35.76 23.00
N ARG A 4 -18.58 -35.79 23.47
CA ARG A 4 -19.76 -35.64 22.62
C ARG A 4 -19.91 -34.17 22.26
N ILE A 5 -19.52 -33.85 21.04
CA ILE A 5 -20.07 -32.69 20.32
C ILE A 5 -21.54 -33.03 20.12
N ASN A 6 -22.44 -32.22 20.66
CA ASN A 6 -23.87 -32.34 20.45
C ASN A 6 -24.19 -31.73 19.08
N TYR A 7 -24.51 -32.59 18.13
CA TYR A 7 -25.09 -32.22 16.85
C TYR A 7 -26.58 -31.95 17.04
N LYS A 8 -27.02 -30.75 16.67
CA LYS A 8 -28.43 -30.41 16.46
C LYS A 8 -28.59 -29.94 15.02
N GLY A 9 -29.02 -30.85 14.16
CA GLY A 9 -29.41 -30.56 12.79
C GLY A 9 -30.54 -31.52 12.38
N PRO A 10 -31.16 -31.31 11.23
CA PRO A 10 -32.16 -32.21 10.71
C PRO A 10 -31.55 -33.60 10.47
N SER A 11 -32.37 -34.64 10.62
CA SER A 11 -32.02 -36.03 10.31
C SER A 11 -32.09 -36.35 8.82
N PHE A 12 -32.34 -35.34 7.98
CA PHE A 12 -32.52 -35.41 6.54
C PHE A 12 -31.66 -34.35 5.84
N PRO A 13 -31.32 -34.52 4.54
CA PRO A 13 -30.56 -33.53 3.77
C PRO A 13 -31.32 -32.19 3.70
N THR A 14 -30.66 -31.09 4.01
CA THR A 14 -31.25 -29.75 3.86
C THR A 14 -31.19 -29.31 2.41
N PHE A 15 -32.36 -29.18 1.78
CA PHE A 15 -32.48 -28.60 0.44
C PHE A 15 -32.73 -27.10 0.52
N HIS A 16 -31.88 -26.32 -0.14
CA HIS A 16 -32.05 -24.87 -0.25
C HIS A 16 -33.15 -24.56 -1.28
N THR A 17 -34.28 -24.02 -0.84
CA THR A 17 -35.32 -23.46 -1.73
C THR A 17 -35.27 -21.94 -1.72
N LEU A 18 -35.89 -21.29 -2.72
CA LEU A 18 -35.93 -19.83 -2.87
C LEU A 18 -36.52 -19.07 -1.66
N ASN A 19 -37.22 -19.77 -0.76
CA ASN A 19 -37.89 -19.21 0.42
C ASN A 19 -37.27 -19.67 1.76
N SER A 20 -36.06 -20.23 1.77
CA SER A 20 -35.43 -20.70 3.01
C SER A 20 -35.14 -19.53 3.98
N GLU A 21 -35.81 -19.51 5.13
CA GLU A 21 -35.46 -18.62 6.24
C GLU A 21 -34.01 -18.83 6.69
N THR A 22 -33.37 -17.79 7.23
CA THR A 22 -31.99 -17.78 7.76
C THR A 22 -31.85 -18.56 9.07
N LYS A 23 -32.36 -19.79 9.12
CA LYS A 23 -32.15 -20.71 10.23
C LYS A 23 -30.88 -21.53 9.99
N PRO A 24 -30.01 -21.72 11.00
CA PRO A 24 -28.81 -22.53 10.84
C PRO A 24 -29.18 -24.01 10.65
N ASP A 25 -28.68 -24.63 9.56
CA ASP A 25 -28.93 -26.05 9.23
C ASP A 25 -28.34 -27.01 10.27
N CYS A 26 -27.20 -26.66 10.84
CA CYS A 26 -26.51 -27.48 11.82
C CYS A 26 -25.94 -26.61 12.93
N VAL A 27 -26.21 -27.00 14.17
CA VAL A 27 -25.61 -26.43 15.38
C VAL A 27 -24.78 -27.50 16.06
N LEU A 28 -23.46 -27.32 16.02
CA LEU A 28 -22.53 -28.09 16.85
C LEU A 28 -22.37 -27.36 18.19
N SER A 29 -22.82 -27.99 19.26
CA SER A 29 -22.64 -27.47 20.63
C SER A 29 -21.82 -28.45 21.47
N ASN A 30 -21.17 -27.98 22.53
CA ASN A 30 -20.34 -28.82 23.38
C ASN A 30 -20.62 -28.52 24.85
N ASN A 31 -20.59 -29.56 25.69
CA ASN A 31 -20.79 -29.47 27.12
C ASN A 31 -19.54 -28.98 27.89
N LYS A 32 -18.38 -28.87 27.24
CA LYS A 32 -17.14 -28.28 27.81
C LYS A 32 -16.85 -26.89 27.22
N PHE A 33 -16.34 -25.98 28.06
CA PHE A 33 -15.91 -24.62 27.70
C PHE A 33 -14.66 -24.62 26.83
N PHE A 34 -14.84 -24.85 25.53
CA PHE A 34 -13.79 -24.69 24.53
C PHE A 34 -13.84 -23.25 23.98
N PHE A 35 -12.79 -22.47 24.21
CA PHE A 35 -12.73 -21.08 23.73
C PHE A 35 -12.19 -20.96 22.31
N ASN A 36 -11.51 -21.99 21.81
CA ASN A 36 -10.85 -21.96 20.52
C ASN A 36 -11.45 -22.98 19.57
N HIS A 37 -11.77 -22.53 18.37
CA HIS A 37 -12.11 -23.37 17.23
C HIS A 37 -11.33 -22.91 15.99
N HIS A 38 -10.95 -23.87 15.16
CA HIS A 38 -10.38 -23.67 13.83
C HIS A 38 -11.11 -24.57 12.84
N ILE A 39 -11.47 -24.02 11.68
CA ILE A 39 -12.18 -24.74 10.63
C ILE A 39 -11.28 -24.74 9.40
N THR A 40 -10.97 -25.91 8.88
CA THR A 40 -10.28 -26.12 7.61
C THR A 40 -11.19 -26.85 6.65
N SER A 41 -11.15 -26.50 5.37
CA SER A 41 -11.76 -27.35 4.35
C SER A 41 -10.82 -28.53 4.12
N ALA A 42 -11.35 -29.75 4.19
CA ALA A 42 -10.60 -30.98 3.99
C ALA A 42 -10.50 -31.38 2.49
N GLY A 43 -10.83 -30.46 1.58
CA GLY A 43 -10.93 -30.73 0.14
C GLY A 43 -12.33 -31.13 -0.31
N ILE A 44 -12.43 -31.51 -1.58
CA ILE A 44 -13.66 -32.04 -2.20
C ILE A 44 -13.71 -33.54 -1.87
N GLY A 45 -14.72 -33.95 -1.10
CA GLY A 45 -14.96 -35.37 -0.84
C GLY A 45 -15.54 -36.07 -2.09
N PRO A 46 -15.84 -37.37 -2.02
CA PRO A 46 -16.51 -38.10 -3.12
C PRO A 46 -17.97 -37.66 -3.38
N SER A 47 -18.49 -36.68 -2.61
CA SER A 47 -19.80 -36.05 -2.80
C SER A 47 -19.63 -34.59 -3.21
N ASP A 48 -20.69 -34.03 -3.81
CA ASP A 48 -20.92 -32.60 -4.06
C ASP A 48 -20.86 -31.69 -2.81
N HIS A 49 -20.60 -32.25 -1.63
CA HIS A 49 -20.40 -31.54 -0.38
C HIS A 49 -18.92 -31.24 -0.09
N ILE A 50 -18.65 -30.02 0.37
CA ILE A 50 -17.34 -29.60 0.87
C ILE A 50 -17.13 -30.20 2.26
N THR A 51 -16.15 -31.09 2.41
CA THR A 51 -15.78 -31.63 3.72
C THR A 51 -15.08 -30.55 4.55
N MET A 52 -15.49 -30.39 5.81
CA MET A 52 -14.89 -29.43 6.75
C MET A 52 -14.35 -30.16 7.98
N ASP A 53 -13.08 -29.91 8.28
CA ASP A 53 -12.43 -30.32 9.52
C ASP A 53 -12.56 -29.21 10.55
N ILE A 54 -13.17 -29.52 11.70
CA ILE A 54 -13.37 -28.57 12.79
C ILE A 54 -12.54 -29.02 14.01
N GLN A 55 -11.48 -28.30 14.31
CA GLN A 55 -10.68 -28.50 15.52
C GLN A 55 -11.19 -27.61 16.65
N ILE A 56 -11.50 -28.20 17.81
CA ILE A 56 -12.03 -27.50 19.00
C ILE A 56 -11.09 -27.76 20.18
N SER A 57 -10.64 -26.72 20.89
CA SER A 57 -9.66 -26.85 22.00
C SER A 57 -9.84 -25.80 23.11
N VAL A 58 -9.48 -26.19 24.35
CA VAL A 58 -9.42 -25.30 25.52
C VAL A 58 -8.09 -24.54 25.52
N ASN A 59 -7.08 -25.13 24.88
CA ASN A 59 -5.75 -24.55 24.72
C ASN A 59 -5.69 -23.73 23.40
N PRO A 60 -4.74 -22.79 23.27
CA PRO A 60 -4.48 -22.12 22.00
C PRO A 60 -4.33 -23.12 20.86
N ILE A 61 -5.10 -22.92 19.78
CA ILE A 61 -4.89 -23.65 18.53
C ILE A 61 -3.81 -22.92 17.74
N SER A 62 -2.69 -23.59 17.50
CA SER A 62 -1.66 -23.15 16.57
C SER A 62 -2.16 -23.40 15.16
N ILE A 63 -2.48 -22.33 14.44
CA ILE A 63 -2.98 -22.43 13.06
C ILE A 63 -1.77 -22.38 12.13
N PRO A 64 -1.50 -23.42 11.33
CA PRO A 64 -0.47 -23.36 10.30
C PRO A 64 -0.77 -22.18 9.38
N CYS A 65 0.23 -21.33 9.16
CA CYS A 65 0.16 -20.28 8.15
C CYS A 65 1.26 -20.50 7.13
N THR A 66 1.07 -19.94 5.93
CA THR A 66 2.16 -19.85 4.96
C THR A 66 3.37 -19.22 5.67
N PRO A 67 4.58 -19.79 5.54
CA PRO A 67 5.78 -19.26 6.19
C PRO A 67 5.95 -17.78 5.88
N ILE A 68 5.98 -16.94 6.93
CA ILE A 68 6.15 -15.49 6.81
C ILE A 68 7.27 -15.06 7.74
N GLN A 69 8.14 -14.15 7.29
CA GLN A 69 9.17 -13.58 8.14
C GLN A 69 8.56 -12.77 9.29
N ASP A 70 8.91 -13.14 10.53
CA ASP A 70 8.45 -12.45 11.74
C ASP A 70 9.33 -11.25 12.05
N GLU A 71 9.20 -10.22 11.22
CA GLU A 71 10.03 -9.02 11.31
C GLU A 71 9.89 -8.28 12.66
N LYS A 72 8.87 -8.61 13.47
CA LYS A 72 8.72 -8.09 14.83
C LYS A 72 9.78 -8.65 15.78
N ASN A 73 10.19 -9.89 15.57
CA ASN A 73 11.14 -10.63 16.41
C ASN A 73 12.52 -10.73 15.74
N THR A 74 12.86 -9.78 14.86
CA THR A 74 14.18 -9.69 14.23
C THR A 74 15.27 -9.45 15.29
N ASN A 75 16.36 -10.21 15.25
CA ASN A 75 17.55 -9.93 16.05
C ASN A 75 18.35 -8.78 15.40
N TRP A 76 18.20 -7.57 15.93
CA TRP A 76 18.83 -6.37 15.37
C TRP A 76 20.35 -6.28 15.63
N GLU A 77 20.85 -6.91 16.69
CA GLU A 77 22.29 -6.96 16.97
C GLU A 77 23.00 -7.83 15.94
N GLU A 78 22.47 -9.03 15.69
CA GLU A 78 22.97 -9.93 14.65
C GLU A 78 22.87 -9.30 13.25
N TYR A 79 21.77 -8.60 12.97
CA TYR A 79 21.59 -7.88 11.72
C TYR A 79 22.68 -6.83 11.49
N LYS A 80 23.01 -6.03 12.51
CA LYS A 80 24.06 -5.00 12.43
C LYS A 80 25.44 -5.60 12.31
N ARG A 81 25.77 -6.59 13.15
CA ARG A 81 27.07 -7.27 13.16
C ARG A 81 27.44 -7.84 11.78
N ARG A 82 26.46 -8.40 11.05
CA ARG A 82 26.64 -8.91 9.68
C ARG A 82 26.93 -7.83 8.64
N LEU A 83 26.48 -6.61 8.88
CA LEU A 83 26.64 -5.49 7.96
C LEU A 83 27.83 -4.60 8.30
N GLU A 84 28.27 -4.57 9.56
CA GLU A 84 29.44 -3.81 10.04
C GLU A 84 30.75 -4.34 9.44
N VAL A 85 30.82 -5.62 9.08
CA VAL A 85 31.99 -6.24 8.47
C VAL A 85 32.18 -5.91 6.98
N LEU A 86 31.18 -5.27 6.35
CA LEU A 86 31.24 -4.96 4.93
C LEU A 86 32.17 -3.77 4.66
N PRO A 87 33.00 -3.85 3.59
CA PRO A 87 34.00 -2.83 3.30
C PRO A 87 33.36 -1.51 2.84
N GLU A 88 34.14 -0.44 2.92
CA GLU A 88 33.77 0.84 2.33
C GLU A 88 33.75 0.77 0.81
N ILE A 89 32.79 1.44 0.19
CA ILE A 89 32.65 1.52 -1.27
C ILE A 89 33.20 2.86 -1.75
N ASN A 90 34.14 2.82 -2.69
CA ASN A 90 34.55 4.00 -3.45
C ASN A 90 34.42 3.70 -4.96
N LEU A 91 33.78 4.62 -5.67
CA LEU A 91 33.42 4.50 -7.09
C LEU A 91 33.76 5.77 -7.87
N ASP A 92 34.54 6.69 -7.29
CA ASP A 92 34.99 7.86 -8.02
C ASP A 92 35.93 7.44 -9.16
N GLY A 93 35.75 8.03 -10.34
CA GLY A 93 36.45 7.62 -11.57
C GLY A 93 36.03 6.26 -12.14
N ARG A 94 35.04 5.57 -11.55
CA ARG A 94 34.54 4.27 -12.03
C ARG A 94 33.35 4.43 -12.96
N ASN A 95 33.00 3.37 -13.66
CA ASN A 95 31.91 3.40 -14.63
C ASN A 95 30.54 3.04 -14.00
N ILE A 96 29.46 3.28 -14.77
CA ILE A 96 28.10 2.95 -14.34
C ILE A 96 27.90 1.45 -14.06
N LEU A 97 28.62 0.56 -14.75
CA LEU A 97 28.48 -0.88 -14.55
C LEU A 97 28.95 -1.28 -13.14
N ASP A 98 30.07 -0.72 -12.67
CA ASP A 98 30.55 -0.89 -11.30
C ASP A 98 29.52 -0.38 -10.29
N LEU A 99 28.90 0.78 -10.55
CA LEU A 99 27.82 1.33 -9.73
C LEU A 99 26.63 0.38 -9.63
N HIS A 100 26.20 -0.21 -10.75
CA HIS A 100 25.11 -1.18 -10.74
C HIS A 100 25.46 -2.45 -9.96
N ASN A 101 26.68 -2.96 -10.11
CA ASN A 101 27.15 -4.15 -9.41
C ASN A 101 27.19 -3.92 -7.89
N GLU A 102 27.68 -2.77 -7.44
CA GLU A 102 27.73 -2.42 -6.01
C GLU A 102 26.32 -2.25 -5.41
N PHE A 103 25.37 -1.68 -6.15
CA PHE A 103 23.97 -1.68 -5.70
C PHE A 103 23.42 -3.09 -5.53
N SER A 104 23.63 -3.97 -6.51
CA SER A 104 23.15 -5.36 -6.45
C SER A 104 23.77 -6.12 -5.29
N LYS A 105 25.07 -5.94 -5.06
CA LYS A 105 25.80 -6.52 -3.94
C LYS A 105 25.25 -6.04 -2.60
N LEU A 106 25.14 -4.72 -2.41
CA LEU A 106 24.60 -4.13 -1.19
C LEU A 106 23.16 -4.59 -0.91
N PHE A 107 22.32 -4.73 -1.95
CA PHE A 107 20.99 -5.30 -1.79
C PHE A 107 21.01 -6.75 -1.33
N SER A 108 21.87 -7.56 -1.94
CA SER A 108 22.05 -8.96 -1.58
C SER A 108 22.48 -9.06 -0.12
N ASP A 109 23.48 -8.29 0.30
CA ASP A 109 24.03 -8.30 1.65
C ASP A 109 22.98 -7.89 2.70
N ILE A 110 22.22 -6.82 2.45
CA ILE A 110 21.13 -6.39 3.32
C ILE A 110 20.02 -7.46 3.41
N THR A 111 19.71 -8.11 2.28
CA THR A 111 18.69 -9.16 2.22
C THR A 111 19.14 -10.43 2.93
N ASN A 112 20.41 -10.81 2.79
CA ASN A 112 21.02 -11.96 3.46
C ASN A 112 21.09 -11.72 4.96
N ALA A 113 21.53 -10.54 5.39
CA ALA A 113 21.54 -10.15 6.80
C ALA A 113 20.11 -10.21 7.38
N LYS A 114 19.11 -9.67 6.66
CA LYS A 114 17.70 -9.78 7.06
C LYS A 114 17.25 -11.23 7.19
N ASN A 115 17.53 -12.07 6.21
CA ASN A 115 17.07 -13.46 6.19
C ASN A 115 17.71 -14.28 7.32
N ALA A 116 18.98 -14.04 7.62
CA ALA A 116 19.69 -14.69 8.72
C ALA A 116 19.23 -14.20 10.10
N SER A 117 18.83 -12.92 10.22
CA SER A 117 18.48 -12.31 11.50
C SER A 117 16.98 -12.34 11.83
N THR A 118 16.13 -12.72 10.88
CA THR A 118 14.65 -12.67 11.03
C THR A 118 14.07 -14.08 11.10
N PRO A 119 13.45 -14.48 12.23
CA PRO A 119 12.85 -15.80 12.34
C PRO A 119 11.65 -15.96 11.41
N ILE A 120 11.42 -17.19 10.93
CA ILE A 120 10.25 -17.54 10.12
C ILE A 120 9.12 -17.97 11.04
N LYS A 121 7.96 -17.34 10.89
CA LYS A 121 6.72 -17.74 11.54
C LYS A 121 5.90 -18.64 10.63
N THR A 122 5.72 -19.88 11.08
CA THR A 122 4.92 -20.93 10.43
C THR A 122 3.57 -21.16 11.09
N PHE A 123 3.36 -20.58 12.29
CA PHE A 123 2.11 -20.73 13.03
C PHE A 123 1.58 -19.37 13.52
N THR A 124 0.26 -19.21 13.47
CA THR A 124 -0.44 -18.07 14.07
C THR A 124 -1.27 -18.55 15.25
N LYS A 125 -1.15 -17.87 16.40
CA LYS A 125 -2.02 -18.10 17.56
C LYS A 125 -3.26 -17.20 17.43
N LYS A 126 -4.46 -17.78 17.56
CA LYS A 126 -5.70 -16.99 17.71
C LYS A 126 -5.64 -16.23 19.05
N ASN A 127 -6.21 -15.02 19.11
CA ASN A 127 -6.29 -14.27 20.37
C ASN A 127 -7.12 -15.09 21.37
N ASN A 128 -6.45 -15.60 22.40
CA ASN A 128 -7.13 -16.33 23.44
C ASN A 128 -7.87 -15.37 24.38
N LEU A 129 -9.00 -15.84 24.87
CA LEU A 129 -9.56 -15.33 26.12
C LEU A 129 -8.50 -15.50 27.23
N LYS A 130 -8.22 -14.45 28.00
CA LYS A 130 -7.37 -14.60 29.19
C LYS A 130 -8.17 -15.38 30.22
N THR A 131 -7.64 -16.51 30.68
CA THR A 131 -8.29 -17.34 31.70
C THR A 131 -7.85 -16.95 33.10
N THR A 132 -8.80 -16.79 34.02
CA THR A 132 -8.53 -16.51 35.43
C THR A 132 -7.81 -17.68 36.10
N THR A 133 -7.12 -17.42 37.21
CA THR A 133 -6.48 -18.46 38.03
C THR A 133 -7.52 -19.49 38.53
N LYS A 134 -8.73 -19.01 38.87
CA LYS A 134 -9.86 -19.84 39.29
C LYS A 134 -10.34 -20.76 38.16
N PHE A 135 -10.50 -20.24 36.94
CA PHE A 135 -10.84 -21.04 35.76
C PHE A 135 -9.82 -22.16 35.49
N LYS A 136 -8.51 -21.86 35.57
CA LYS A 136 -7.43 -22.85 35.41
C LYS A 136 -7.49 -23.93 36.50
N ARG A 137 -7.76 -23.55 37.76
CA ARG A 137 -7.88 -24.47 38.89
C ARG A 137 -9.07 -25.40 38.73
N LEU A 138 -10.25 -24.88 38.37
CA LEU A 138 -11.45 -25.67 38.13
C LEU A 138 -11.27 -26.64 36.95
N THR A 139 -10.56 -26.23 35.91
CA THR A 139 -10.22 -27.11 34.77
C THR A 139 -9.37 -28.30 35.21
N LYS A 140 -8.35 -28.05 36.07
CA LYS A 140 -7.53 -29.13 36.65
C LYS A 140 -8.36 -30.07 37.52
N ILE A 141 -9.27 -29.54 38.34
CA ILE A 141 -10.15 -30.33 39.21
C ILE A 141 -11.07 -31.22 38.36
N LEU A 142 -11.72 -30.64 37.33
CA LEU A 142 -12.58 -31.38 36.41
C LEU A 142 -11.81 -32.50 35.69
N ASN A 143 -10.56 -32.26 35.28
CA ASN A 143 -9.71 -33.28 34.67
C ASN A 143 -9.38 -34.41 35.65
N ARG A 144 -9.14 -34.11 36.93
CA ARG A 144 -8.94 -35.14 37.97
C ARG A 144 -10.18 -36.00 38.14
N TYR A 145 -11.38 -35.41 38.16
CA TYR A 145 -12.63 -36.17 38.22
C TYR A 145 -12.88 -37.02 36.98
N HIS A 146 -12.54 -36.51 35.79
CA HIS A 146 -12.61 -37.32 34.57
C HIS A 146 -11.62 -38.48 34.60
N ASN A 147 -10.41 -38.30 35.12
CA ASN A 147 -9.45 -39.40 35.26
C ASN A 147 -9.97 -40.46 36.24
N ALA A 148 -10.51 -40.03 37.39
CA ALA A 148 -11.13 -40.92 38.37
C ALA A 148 -12.34 -41.67 37.79
N LEU A 149 -13.13 -41.04 36.91
CA LEU A 149 -14.24 -41.68 36.20
C LEU A 149 -13.74 -42.80 35.27
N MET A 150 -12.60 -42.59 34.60
CA MET A 150 -12.03 -43.58 33.67
C MET A 150 -11.40 -44.76 34.40
N THR A 151 -10.87 -44.55 35.62
CA THR A 151 -10.27 -45.62 36.42
C THR A 151 -11.27 -46.37 37.29
N ASN A 152 -12.26 -45.68 37.86
CA ASN A 152 -13.10 -46.22 38.94
C ASN A 152 -14.60 -46.34 38.57
N GLY A 153 -14.99 -45.95 37.36
CA GLY A 153 -16.40 -45.97 36.93
C GLY A 153 -17.23 -44.80 37.49
N LEU A 154 -18.51 -44.73 37.08
CA LEU A 154 -19.41 -43.63 37.44
C LEU A 154 -20.10 -43.90 38.78
N THR A 155 -19.89 -43.01 39.76
CA THR A 155 -20.62 -43.00 41.05
C THR A 155 -21.50 -41.76 41.16
N ASN A 156 -22.55 -41.82 42.00
CA ASN A 156 -23.44 -40.66 42.24
C ASN A 156 -22.67 -39.44 42.77
N HIS A 157 -21.74 -39.63 43.70
CA HIS A 157 -20.91 -38.54 44.21
C HIS A 157 -20.02 -37.92 43.12
N LEU A 158 -19.40 -38.75 42.26
CA LEU A 158 -18.56 -38.27 41.17
C LEU A 158 -19.38 -37.55 40.08
N SER A 159 -20.57 -38.05 39.78
CA SER A 159 -21.56 -37.41 38.91
C SER A 159 -21.90 -35.98 39.37
N VAL A 160 -22.25 -35.83 40.65
CA VAL A 160 -22.57 -34.52 41.25
C VAL A 160 -21.34 -33.59 41.26
N ALA A 161 -20.16 -34.10 41.62
CA ALA A 161 -18.92 -33.32 41.64
C ALA A 161 -18.52 -32.81 40.24
N ILE A 162 -18.67 -33.65 39.20
CA ILE A 162 -18.45 -33.26 37.81
C ILE A 162 -19.44 -32.17 37.40
N ARG A 163 -20.74 -32.36 37.66
CA ARG A 163 -21.78 -31.39 37.32
C ARG A 163 -21.55 -30.03 37.99
N ASN A 164 -21.27 -30.01 39.29
CA ASN A 164 -21.04 -28.77 40.04
C ASN A 164 -19.78 -28.04 39.56
N THR A 165 -18.70 -28.78 39.29
CA THR A 165 -17.46 -28.19 38.76
C THR A 165 -17.67 -27.64 37.35
N GLN A 166 -18.48 -28.30 36.52
CA GLN A 166 -18.89 -27.79 35.21
C GLN A 166 -19.69 -26.49 35.34
N LEU A 167 -20.67 -26.41 36.25
CA LEU A 167 -21.43 -25.19 36.50
C LEU A 167 -20.55 -24.01 36.93
N LEU A 168 -19.59 -24.25 37.83
CA LEU A 168 -18.62 -23.24 38.25
C LEU A 168 -17.70 -22.81 37.09
N LEU A 169 -17.33 -23.73 36.20
CA LEU A 169 -16.60 -23.39 34.97
C LEU A 169 -17.43 -22.56 34.00
N ILE A 170 -18.75 -22.76 33.91
CA ILE A 170 -19.65 -21.90 33.13
C ILE A 170 -19.59 -20.47 33.65
N GLN A 171 -19.78 -20.30 34.96
CA GLN A 171 -19.81 -19.00 35.61
C GLN A 171 -18.48 -18.26 35.43
N GLU A 172 -17.37 -18.93 35.75
CA GLU A 172 -16.02 -18.34 35.59
C GLU A 172 -15.66 -18.11 34.11
N GLY A 173 -16.15 -18.95 33.20
CA GLY A 173 -15.98 -18.74 31.77
C GLY A 173 -16.69 -17.49 31.26
N ASN A 174 -17.87 -17.18 31.81
CA ASN A 174 -18.60 -15.95 31.51
C ASN A 174 -17.88 -14.72 32.06
N VAL A 175 -17.33 -14.80 33.28
CA VAL A 175 -16.48 -13.73 33.85
C VAL A 175 -15.26 -13.48 32.95
N CYS A 176 -14.54 -14.53 32.53
CA CYS A 176 -13.41 -14.38 31.61
C CYS A 176 -13.81 -13.71 30.27
N LYS A 177 -15.02 -14.00 29.77
CA LYS A 177 -15.57 -13.38 28.54
C LYS A 177 -15.86 -11.91 28.74
N GLU A 178 -16.51 -11.57 29.84
CA GLU A 178 -16.87 -10.21 30.19
C GLU A 178 -15.63 -9.36 30.40
N GLU A 179 -14.67 -9.81 31.22
CA GLU A 179 -13.38 -9.12 31.42
C GLU A 179 -12.63 -8.88 30.10
N TRP A 180 -12.66 -9.87 29.21
CA TRP A 180 -12.02 -9.72 27.90
C TRP A 180 -12.71 -8.67 27.04
N TRP A 181 -14.04 -8.65 27.00
CA TRP A 181 -14.83 -7.65 26.25
C TRP A 181 -14.65 -6.27 26.85
N GLN A 182 -14.69 -6.12 28.17
CA GLN A 182 -14.38 -4.88 28.87
C GLN A 182 -12.98 -4.38 28.50
N ALA A 183 -11.98 -5.26 28.50
CA ALA A 183 -10.63 -4.91 28.07
C ALA A 183 -10.51 -4.59 26.56
N GLN A 184 -11.42 -5.08 25.71
CA GLN A 184 -11.49 -4.65 24.31
C GLN A 184 -12.16 -3.29 24.17
N LEU A 185 -13.25 -3.04 24.89
CA LEU A 185 -14.01 -1.80 24.88
C LEU A 185 -13.16 -0.64 25.43
N ALA A 186 -12.47 -0.83 26.56
CA ALA A 186 -11.54 0.16 27.09
C ALA A 186 -10.43 0.54 26.07
N LYS A 187 -9.97 -0.43 25.25
CA LYS A 187 -9.02 -0.14 24.15
C LYS A 187 -9.66 0.63 23.00
N VAL A 188 -10.96 0.45 22.75
CA VAL A 188 -11.72 1.22 21.76
C VAL A 188 -11.90 2.65 22.25
N GLU A 189 -12.24 2.85 23.52
CA GLU A 189 -12.37 4.18 24.16
C GLU A 189 -11.04 4.94 24.14
N LEU A 190 -9.94 4.28 24.52
CA LEU A 190 -8.59 4.86 24.40
C LEU A 190 -8.25 5.22 22.95
N ALA A 191 -8.75 4.45 21.99
CA ALA A 191 -8.56 4.70 20.56
C ALA A 191 -9.51 5.77 20.00
N ALA A 192 -10.61 6.11 20.68
CA ALA A 192 -11.60 7.11 20.24
C ALA A 192 -10.98 8.51 20.10
N LYS A 193 -9.91 8.80 20.84
CA LYS A 193 -9.09 10.01 20.69
C LYS A 193 -8.43 10.14 19.30
N CYS A 194 -8.45 9.08 18.47
CA CYS A 194 -7.90 9.08 17.13
C CYS A 194 -8.81 8.26 16.19
N ASN A 195 -9.54 8.97 15.31
CA ASN A 195 -10.49 8.40 14.36
C ASN A 195 -9.94 7.17 13.59
N ILE A 196 -8.67 7.24 13.15
CA ILE A 196 -7.99 6.13 12.45
C ILE A 196 -7.80 4.90 13.36
N LYS A 197 -7.36 5.10 14.61
CA LYS A 197 -7.14 4.00 15.57
C LYS A 197 -8.46 3.36 15.99
N PHE A 198 -9.49 4.18 16.19
CA PHE A 198 -10.86 3.74 16.50
C PHE A 198 -11.41 2.82 15.41
N TRP A 199 -11.49 3.27 14.16
CA TRP A 199 -12.04 2.45 13.07
C TRP A 199 -11.21 1.21 12.78
N LYS A 200 -9.88 1.28 12.93
CA LYS A 200 -9.03 0.10 12.81
C LYS A 200 -9.37 -0.96 13.85
N ARG A 201 -9.75 -0.55 15.07
CA ARG A 201 -10.14 -1.46 16.16
C ARG A 201 -11.53 -2.04 15.93
N ILE A 202 -12.51 -1.21 15.55
CA ILE A 202 -13.86 -1.64 15.20
C ILE A 202 -13.85 -2.65 14.03
N ASN A 203 -13.06 -2.38 12.99
CA ASN A 203 -12.93 -3.31 11.85
C ASN A 203 -12.29 -4.65 12.26
N HIS A 204 -11.38 -4.65 13.22
CA HIS A 204 -10.79 -5.88 13.76
C HIS A 204 -11.81 -6.69 14.59
N LEU A 205 -12.60 -6.02 15.42
CA LEU A 205 -13.62 -6.64 16.29
C LEU A 205 -14.82 -7.18 15.50
N SER A 206 -15.22 -6.49 14.45
CA SER A 206 -16.31 -6.91 13.54
C SER A 206 -15.93 -8.10 12.64
N GLY A 207 -14.71 -8.63 12.74
CA GLY A 207 -14.29 -9.79 11.98
C GLY A 207 -14.21 -9.55 10.46
N ARG A 208 -14.26 -8.29 9.99
CA ARG A 208 -14.11 -7.94 8.59
C ARG A 208 -12.75 -8.43 8.09
N LYS A 209 -12.75 -9.54 7.35
CA LYS A 209 -11.56 -10.09 6.69
C LYS A 209 -11.09 -9.10 5.62
N LYS A 210 -9.79 -9.15 5.26
CA LYS A 210 -9.29 -8.46 4.06
C LYS A 210 -10.18 -8.88 2.90
N ALA A 211 -10.80 -7.91 2.24
CA ALA A 211 -11.76 -8.19 1.19
C ALA A 211 -11.02 -8.81 0.00
N HIS A 212 -11.42 -10.01 -0.39
CA HIS A 212 -10.92 -10.71 -1.58
C HIS A 212 -11.36 -9.93 -2.82
N VAL A 213 -10.53 -9.86 -3.87
CA VAL A 213 -10.95 -9.27 -5.15
C VAL A 213 -12.03 -10.18 -5.74
N PRO A 214 -13.30 -9.74 -5.85
CA PRO A 214 -14.38 -10.54 -6.38
C PRO A 214 -14.08 -10.89 -7.84
N PRO A 215 -14.84 -11.84 -8.44
CA PRO A 215 -14.81 -12.01 -9.88
C PRO A 215 -15.00 -10.66 -10.58
N LEU A 216 -14.16 -10.35 -11.56
CA LEU A 216 -14.16 -9.08 -12.26
C LEU A 216 -14.91 -9.23 -13.58
N LYS A 217 -15.84 -8.32 -13.85
CA LYS A 217 -16.62 -8.27 -15.09
C LYS A 217 -15.94 -7.32 -16.07
N TYR A 218 -15.81 -7.74 -17.32
CA TYR A 218 -15.29 -6.91 -18.39
C TYR A 218 -15.97 -7.27 -19.72
N ASP A 219 -16.03 -6.32 -20.63
CA ASP A 219 -16.55 -6.55 -21.97
C ASP A 219 -15.39 -6.89 -22.91
N LEU A 220 -15.55 -7.96 -23.68
CA LEU A 220 -14.65 -8.32 -24.77
C LEU A 220 -15.51 -8.50 -26.04
N ASN A 221 -15.34 -7.61 -27.02
CA ASN A 221 -16.05 -7.63 -28.30
C ASN A 221 -17.60 -7.67 -28.19
N GLY A 222 -18.17 -6.98 -27.19
CA GLY A 222 -19.63 -6.93 -26.97
C GLY A 222 -20.18 -8.11 -26.17
N THR A 223 -19.31 -8.98 -25.63
CA THR A 223 -19.68 -10.08 -24.75
C THR A 223 -19.16 -9.86 -23.34
N GLU A 224 -20.05 -9.92 -22.34
CA GLU A 224 -19.67 -9.81 -20.93
C GLU A 224 -18.90 -11.08 -20.51
N GLN A 225 -17.62 -10.92 -20.19
CA GLN A 225 -16.77 -11.95 -19.64
C GLN A 225 -16.52 -11.72 -18.15
N THR A 226 -16.10 -12.78 -17.45
CA THR A 226 -15.81 -12.72 -16.01
C THR A 226 -14.48 -13.39 -15.69
N ALA A 227 -13.53 -12.61 -15.17
CA ALA A 227 -12.27 -13.11 -14.63
C ALA A 227 -12.48 -13.60 -13.18
N LYS A 228 -12.33 -14.92 -12.96
CA LYS A 228 -12.57 -15.60 -11.68
C LYS A 228 -11.27 -15.95 -10.97
N THR A 229 -10.28 -16.46 -11.70
CA THR A 229 -8.99 -16.88 -11.12
C THR A 229 -8.09 -15.68 -10.81
N ASP A 230 -7.07 -15.87 -9.96
CA ASP A 230 -6.13 -14.80 -9.65
C ASP A 230 -5.29 -14.41 -10.89
N GLU A 231 -5.00 -15.36 -11.76
CA GLU A 231 -4.30 -15.17 -13.04
C GLU A 231 -5.15 -14.38 -14.05
N GLU A 232 -6.42 -14.76 -14.26
CA GLU A 232 -7.32 -14.02 -15.15
C GLU A 232 -7.51 -12.57 -14.70
N LYS A 233 -7.64 -12.35 -13.38
CA LYS A 233 -7.77 -10.99 -12.81
C LYS A 233 -6.50 -10.18 -12.98
N GLU A 234 -5.34 -10.82 -12.78
CA GLU A 234 -4.05 -10.18 -12.97
C GLU A 234 -3.88 -9.77 -14.44
N ASN A 235 -4.11 -10.68 -15.38
CA ASN A 235 -4.03 -10.42 -16.82
C ASN A 235 -4.94 -9.26 -17.24
N LEU A 236 -6.19 -9.25 -16.76
CA LEU A 236 -7.14 -8.17 -17.01
C LEU A 236 -6.60 -6.81 -16.50
N PHE A 237 -6.10 -6.76 -15.27
CA PHE A 237 -5.53 -5.53 -14.72
C PHE A 237 -4.26 -5.09 -15.44
N THR A 238 -3.39 -6.03 -15.83
CA THR A 238 -2.19 -5.74 -16.61
C THR A 238 -2.55 -5.13 -17.97
N ASN A 239 -3.56 -5.67 -18.66
CA ASN A 239 -4.02 -5.12 -19.94
C ASN A 239 -4.61 -3.71 -19.78
N ILE A 240 -5.45 -3.48 -18.77
CA ILE A 240 -6.01 -2.16 -18.46
C ILE A 240 -4.88 -1.13 -18.19
N LEU A 241 -3.84 -1.53 -17.48
CA LEU A 241 -2.72 -0.64 -17.16
C LEU A 241 -1.82 -0.38 -18.37
N LYS A 242 -1.52 -1.40 -19.18
CA LYS A 242 -0.80 -1.23 -20.45
C LYS A 242 -1.51 -0.22 -21.34
N GLN A 243 -2.83 -0.31 -21.46
CA GLN A 243 -3.62 0.64 -22.24
C GLN A 243 -3.63 2.03 -21.60
N ALA A 244 -3.79 2.13 -20.28
CA ALA A 244 -3.83 3.41 -19.58
C ALA A 244 -2.50 4.20 -19.64
N CYS A 245 -1.37 3.49 -19.65
CA CYS A 245 -0.02 4.04 -19.64
C CYS A 245 0.59 4.18 -21.05
N ARG A 246 -0.17 3.92 -22.11
CA ARG A 246 0.23 4.19 -23.50
C ARG A 246 -0.21 5.59 -23.92
N ILE A 247 0.65 6.26 -24.68
CA ILE A 247 0.29 7.49 -25.40
C ILE A 247 -0.05 7.05 -26.82
N SER A 248 -1.34 6.80 -27.09
CA SER A 248 -1.81 6.56 -28.46
C SER A 248 -2.34 7.87 -29.06
N PRO A 249 -1.68 8.44 -30.09
CA PRO A 249 -2.19 9.61 -30.81
C PRO A 249 -3.53 9.35 -31.50
N GLU A 250 -3.75 8.11 -31.97
CA GLU A 250 -4.93 7.70 -32.74
C GLU A 250 -6.21 7.64 -31.90
N GLU A 251 -6.07 7.35 -30.60
CA GLU A 251 -7.20 7.24 -29.66
C GLU A 251 -7.55 8.59 -28.99
N ASN A 252 -6.83 9.68 -29.29
CA ASN A 252 -7.01 10.97 -28.65
C ASN A 252 -7.30 12.06 -29.68
N THR A 253 -8.58 12.40 -29.84
CA THR A 253 -9.07 13.44 -30.77
C THR A 253 -8.45 14.83 -30.53
N ASP A 254 -7.98 15.09 -29.30
CA ASP A 254 -7.34 16.35 -28.90
C ASP A 254 -5.80 16.28 -28.97
N TYR A 255 -5.22 15.23 -29.57
CA TYR A 255 -3.78 15.06 -29.66
C TYR A 255 -3.14 16.07 -30.64
N CYS A 256 -2.34 16.99 -30.10
CA CYS A 256 -1.65 17.99 -30.91
C CYS A 256 -0.24 17.51 -31.32
N GLN A 257 -0.11 16.99 -32.54
CA GLN A 257 1.17 16.55 -33.10
C GLN A 257 2.22 17.67 -33.14
N ASN A 258 1.81 18.91 -33.41
CA ASN A 258 2.72 20.07 -33.42
C ASN A 258 3.37 20.32 -32.05
N ASN A 259 2.61 20.16 -30.96
CA ASN A 259 3.16 20.28 -29.61
C ASN A 259 4.13 19.15 -29.29
N GLU A 260 3.83 17.92 -29.74
CA GLU A 260 4.74 16.79 -29.57
C GLU A 260 6.07 17.04 -30.29
N ARG A 261 6.00 17.45 -31.56
CA ARG A 261 7.16 17.78 -32.38
C ARG A 261 8.01 18.86 -31.73
N ARG A 262 7.41 19.98 -31.29
CA ARG A 262 8.12 21.07 -30.63
C ARG A 262 8.85 20.62 -29.36
N VAL A 263 8.21 19.80 -28.53
CA VAL A 263 8.85 19.26 -27.32
C VAL A 263 10.00 18.32 -27.68
N LYS A 264 9.84 17.46 -28.68
CA LYS A 264 10.90 16.57 -29.16
C LYS A 264 12.11 17.36 -29.68
N GLU A 265 11.87 18.37 -30.52
CA GLU A 265 12.92 19.25 -31.07
C GLU A 265 13.66 20.00 -29.95
N GLU A 266 12.95 20.55 -28.97
CA GLU A 266 13.56 21.23 -27.82
C GLU A 266 14.45 20.27 -27.00
N LEU A 267 13.94 19.07 -26.68
CA LEU A 267 14.74 18.06 -25.98
C LEU A 267 15.95 17.62 -26.80
N GLN A 268 15.81 17.49 -28.12
CA GLN A 268 16.91 17.12 -29.00
C GLN A 268 18.02 18.17 -29.00
N SER A 269 17.67 19.47 -29.00
CA SER A 269 18.65 20.56 -28.85
C SER A 269 19.36 20.57 -27.50
N LYS A 270 18.76 19.93 -26.49
CA LYS A 270 19.28 19.81 -25.12
C LYS A 270 19.83 18.43 -24.78
N THR A 271 20.08 17.58 -25.77
CA THR A 271 20.52 16.18 -25.57
C THR A 271 21.75 16.09 -24.66
N ASN A 272 22.77 16.91 -24.89
CA ASN A 272 24.01 16.88 -24.09
C ASN A 272 23.77 17.16 -22.59
N GLU A 273 22.78 18.00 -22.26
CA GLU A 273 22.43 18.29 -20.86
C GLU A 273 21.72 17.10 -20.19
N LEU A 274 21.03 16.26 -20.97
CA LEU A 274 20.17 15.17 -20.54
C LEU A 274 20.84 13.77 -20.64
N THR A 275 21.96 13.65 -21.34
CA THR A 275 22.71 12.40 -21.45
C THR A 275 23.39 12.05 -20.12
N THR A 276 23.30 10.79 -19.71
CA THR A 276 23.97 10.27 -18.50
C THR A 276 25.47 10.10 -18.73
N GLU A 277 26.27 10.32 -17.70
CA GLU A 277 27.73 10.16 -17.79
C GLU A 277 28.13 8.71 -17.58
N TRP A 278 29.00 8.18 -18.45
CA TRP A 278 29.51 6.81 -18.32
C TRP A 278 30.48 6.65 -17.15
N ILE A 279 31.29 7.67 -16.87
CA ILE A 279 32.28 7.71 -15.80
C ILE A 279 31.73 8.60 -14.68
N ILE A 280 31.84 8.12 -13.45
CA ILE A 280 31.45 8.84 -12.25
C ILE A 280 32.56 9.84 -11.93
N ASN A 281 32.19 11.11 -11.82
CA ASN A 281 33.09 12.18 -11.37
C ASN A 281 32.45 12.95 -10.22
N LEU A 282 32.89 12.68 -8.99
CA LEU A 282 32.32 13.31 -7.81
C LEU A 282 32.73 14.78 -7.67
N ASP A 283 33.85 15.20 -8.23
CA ASP A 283 34.33 16.58 -8.11
C ASP A 283 33.42 17.57 -8.84
N GLU A 284 32.77 17.15 -9.94
CA GLU A 284 31.84 18.01 -10.67
C GLU A 284 30.50 18.28 -9.95
N ILE A 285 30.23 17.58 -8.85
CA ILE A 285 29.00 17.78 -8.06
C ILE A 285 29.28 18.43 -6.71
N ARG A 286 30.54 18.78 -6.43
CA ARG A 286 30.89 19.52 -5.23
C ARG A 286 30.44 20.97 -5.36
N ASP A 287 29.95 21.53 -4.25
CA ASP A 287 29.69 22.96 -4.16
C ASP A 287 30.99 23.76 -3.94
N ASN A 288 30.88 25.09 -3.90
CA ASN A 288 32.02 25.98 -3.65
C ASN A 288 32.69 25.75 -2.28
N SER A 289 32.05 25.01 -1.37
CA SER A 289 32.59 24.60 -0.07
C SER A 289 33.15 23.17 -0.09
N ASN A 290 33.36 22.59 -1.28
CA ASN A 290 33.86 21.24 -1.51
C ASN A 290 32.94 20.12 -0.99
N ARG A 291 31.64 20.41 -0.78
CA ARG A 291 30.67 19.46 -0.22
C ARG A 291 29.89 18.76 -1.31
N LEU A 292 29.68 17.46 -1.13
CA LEU A 292 28.79 16.68 -1.98
C LEU A 292 27.31 17.03 -1.73
N PRO A 293 26.41 16.79 -2.69
CA PRO A 293 24.99 17.11 -2.58
C PRO A 293 24.26 16.40 -1.44
N PHE A 294 24.69 15.18 -1.09
CA PHE A 294 24.13 14.40 0.01
C PHE A 294 25.20 14.03 1.02
N ASN A 295 24.82 14.05 2.30
CA ASN A 295 25.63 13.54 3.41
C ASN A 295 24.86 12.48 4.23
N ASN A 296 25.55 11.82 5.15
CA ASN A 296 24.99 10.76 6.00
C ASN A 296 23.77 11.23 6.82
N LEU A 297 23.75 12.48 7.27
CA LEU A 297 22.61 13.04 8.00
C LEU A 297 21.38 13.19 7.10
N ASP A 298 21.55 13.55 5.83
CA ASP A 298 20.46 13.60 4.86
C ASP A 298 19.83 12.21 4.67
N ILE A 299 20.65 11.16 4.63
CA ILE A 299 20.17 9.77 4.54
C ILE A 299 19.34 9.40 5.78
N LEU A 300 19.89 9.62 6.98
CA LEU A 300 19.25 9.28 8.25
C LEU A 300 17.94 10.04 8.46
N THR A 301 17.94 11.35 8.19
CA THR A 301 16.74 12.20 8.30
C THR A 301 15.68 11.79 7.28
N THR A 302 16.10 11.43 6.06
CA THR A 302 15.21 10.91 5.02
C THR A 302 14.56 9.60 5.45
N ILE A 303 15.34 8.61 5.91
CA ILE A 303 14.82 7.33 6.43
C ILE A 303 13.82 7.57 7.57
N LYS A 304 14.15 8.47 8.50
CA LYS A 304 13.28 8.83 9.62
C LYS A 304 11.95 9.41 9.15
N SER A 305 11.97 10.28 8.14
CA SER A 305 10.78 10.95 7.58
C SER A 305 9.83 10.01 6.82
N LEU A 306 10.35 8.96 6.19
CA LEU A 306 9.55 8.02 5.41
C LEU A 306 8.62 7.18 6.32
N LYS A 307 7.41 6.88 5.87
CA LYS A 307 6.46 6.04 6.62
C LYS A 307 6.80 4.55 6.45
N ASN A 308 6.60 3.75 7.50
CA ASN A 308 6.67 2.29 7.37
C ASN A 308 5.44 1.79 6.59
N ARG A 309 5.67 1.28 5.38
CA ARG A 309 4.64 0.81 4.43
C ARG A 309 5.00 -0.58 3.91
N ALA A 310 4.11 -1.17 3.12
CA ALA A 310 4.37 -2.43 2.44
C ALA A 310 5.68 -2.33 1.60
N PRO A 311 6.50 -3.39 1.58
CA PRO A 311 7.72 -3.40 0.80
C PRO A 311 7.41 -3.46 -0.70
N GLY A 312 8.36 -3.02 -1.52
CA GLY A 312 8.36 -3.33 -2.96
C GLY A 312 8.89 -4.73 -3.27
N PRO A 313 9.33 -4.98 -4.51
CA PRO A 313 9.81 -6.28 -4.97
C PRO A 313 10.92 -6.91 -4.11
N THR A 314 11.77 -6.10 -3.47
CA THR A 314 12.87 -6.59 -2.63
C THR A 314 12.44 -7.11 -1.26
N GLY A 315 11.19 -6.88 -0.84
CA GLY A 315 10.72 -7.32 0.49
C GLY A 315 11.35 -6.57 1.67
N LEU A 316 12.15 -5.51 1.44
CA LEU A 316 12.78 -4.70 2.48
C LEU A 316 11.87 -3.55 2.91
N ARG A 317 11.61 -3.44 4.22
CA ARG A 317 10.79 -2.38 4.83
C ARG A 317 11.65 -1.39 5.62
N LYS A 318 11.04 -0.26 6.00
CA LYS A 318 11.68 0.80 6.80
C LYS A 318 12.53 0.31 7.99
N PRO A 319 12.09 -0.67 8.82
CA PRO A 319 12.86 -1.07 10.00
C PRO A 319 14.28 -1.55 9.70
N PHE A 320 14.50 -2.22 8.57
CA PHE A 320 15.84 -2.67 8.15
C PHE A 320 16.75 -1.48 7.84
N PHE A 321 16.24 -0.48 7.11
CA PHE A 321 16.96 0.76 6.83
C PHE A 321 17.18 1.63 8.08
N SER A 322 16.25 1.57 9.04
CA SER A 322 16.36 2.33 10.29
C SER A 322 17.40 1.73 11.26
N ASN A 323 17.83 0.50 11.01
CA ASN A 323 18.83 -0.21 11.83
C ASN A 323 20.13 -0.49 11.06
N LEU A 324 20.38 0.19 9.94
CA LEU A 324 21.65 0.09 9.23
C LEU A 324 22.79 0.65 10.09
N PRO A 325 23.95 -0.03 10.14
CA PRO A 325 25.12 0.50 10.82
C PRO A 325 25.75 1.69 10.06
N PRO A 326 26.58 2.51 10.72
CA PRO A 326 27.13 3.74 10.13
C PRO A 326 27.92 3.54 8.83
N ASN A 327 28.71 2.46 8.72
CA ASN A 327 29.47 2.14 7.50
C ASN A 327 28.53 1.95 6.28
N ILE A 328 27.39 1.27 6.47
CA ILE A 328 26.41 1.07 5.40
C ILE A 328 25.64 2.35 5.06
N ILE A 329 25.40 3.22 6.04
CA ILE A 329 24.84 4.55 5.76
C ILE A 329 25.82 5.37 4.90
N SER A 330 27.14 5.29 5.19
CA SER A 330 28.19 5.92 4.39
C SER A 330 28.22 5.39 2.96
N ASN A 331 28.26 4.06 2.80
CA ASN A 331 28.22 3.41 1.50
C ASN A 331 26.97 3.81 0.69
N LEU A 332 25.81 3.85 1.34
CA LEU A 332 24.57 4.26 0.68
C LEU A 332 24.60 5.73 0.26
N CYS A 333 25.16 6.61 1.09
CA CYS A 333 25.33 8.02 0.78
C CYS A 333 26.26 8.21 -0.42
N HIS A 334 27.41 7.53 -0.43
CA HIS A 334 28.37 7.51 -1.53
C HIS A 334 27.72 7.07 -2.83
N LEU A 335 27.03 5.93 -2.83
CA LEU A 335 26.31 5.41 -4.00
C LEU A 335 25.26 6.40 -4.55
N PHE A 336 24.54 7.12 -3.68
CA PHE A 336 23.58 8.14 -4.13
C PHE A 336 24.26 9.39 -4.71
N ASN A 337 25.41 9.81 -4.20
CA ASN A 337 26.21 10.88 -4.81
C ASN A 337 26.76 10.44 -6.17
N CYS A 338 27.24 9.20 -6.31
CA CYS A 338 27.65 8.65 -7.62
C CYS A 338 26.50 8.61 -8.62
N CYS A 339 25.30 8.18 -8.21
CA CYS A 339 24.09 8.25 -9.03
C CYS A 339 23.79 9.68 -9.51
N TYR A 340 23.92 10.66 -8.61
CA TYR A 340 23.67 12.06 -8.93
C TYR A 340 24.72 12.63 -9.89
N ALA A 341 26.01 12.31 -9.68
CA ALA A 341 27.09 12.67 -10.60
C ALA A 341 26.85 12.11 -12.00
N ALA A 342 26.52 10.83 -12.11
CA ALA A 342 26.28 10.18 -13.39
C ALA A 342 24.92 10.55 -14.03
N GLY A 343 24.01 11.17 -13.27
CA GLY A 343 22.64 11.47 -13.71
C GLY A 343 21.75 10.23 -13.83
N ILE A 344 22.03 9.17 -13.06
CA ILE A 344 21.36 7.87 -13.19
C ILE A 344 20.51 7.56 -11.98
N TYR A 345 19.26 7.19 -12.25
CA TYR A 345 18.42 6.51 -11.30
C TYR A 345 18.56 4.99 -11.52
N PRO A 346 19.02 4.20 -10.52
CA PRO A 346 19.30 2.77 -10.72
C PRO A 346 18.10 1.97 -11.23
N ASN A 347 18.35 1.06 -12.18
CA ASN A 347 17.30 0.22 -12.77
C ASN A 347 16.59 -0.68 -11.72
N HIS A 348 17.32 -1.12 -10.69
CA HIS A 348 16.76 -1.84 -9.53
C HIS A 348 15.66 -1.08 -8.78
N PHE A 349 15.58 0.25 -8.93
CA PHE A 349 14.56 1.09 -8.33
C PHE A 349 13.36 1.36 -9.27
N LYS A 350 13.47 1.02 -10.56
CA LYS A 350 12.49 1.35 -11.60
C LYS A 350 11.40 0.29 -11.80
N THR A 351 11.50 -0.85 -11.13
CA THR A 351 10.49 -1.91 -11.17
C THR A 351 9.47 -1.76 -10.03
N ALA A 352 8.18 -1.73 -10.38
CA ALA A 352 7.06 -1.67 -9.42
C ALA A 352 6.30 -3.00 -9.30
N GLU A 353 6.00 -3.44 -8.08
CA GLU A 353 4.94 -4.43 -7.83
C GLU A 353 3.61 -3.67 -7.70
N ILE A 354 2.68 -3.84 -8.64
CA ILE A 354 1.39 -3.12 -8.64
C ILE A 354 0.34 -3.95 -7.90
N ILE A 355 -0.31 -3.32 -6.91
CA ILE A 355 -1.45 -3.88 -6.19
C ILE A 355 -2.70 -3.05 -6.47
N MET A 356 -3.77 -3.73 -6.87
CA MET A 356 -5.06 -3.09 -7.16
C MET A 356 -5.87 -2.89 -5.88
N ILE A 357 -6.09 -1.63 -5.50
CA ILE A 357 -6.87 -1.28 -4.30
C ILE A 357 -8.22 -0.70 -4.72
N PRO A 358 -9.36 -1.22 -4.21
CA PRO A 358 -10.68 -0.65 -4.47
C PRO A 358 -10.74 0.86 -4.16
N LYS A 359 -11.42 1.62 -5.03
CA LYS A 359 -11.64 3.06 -4.84
C LYS A 359 -12.49 3.35 -3.59
N ASN A 360 -13.44 2.46 -3.33
CA ASN A 360 -14.39 2.49 -2.21
C ASN A 360 -14.03 1.43 -1.17
N THR A 361 -14.68 1.46 -0.01
CA THR A 361 -14.44 0.51 1.09
C THR A 361 -14.77 -0.95 0.73
N ALA A 362 -15.70 -1.17 -0.18
CA ALA A 362 -16.05 -2.50 -0.69
C ALA A 362 -15.39 -2.76 -2.07
N PRO A 363 -14.83 -3.96 -2.31
CA PRO A 363 -14.40 -4.38 -3.64
C PRO A 363 -15.57 -4.37 -4.62
N SER A 364 -15.30 -3.97 -5.85
CA SER A 364 -16.29 -4.00 -6.94
C SER A 364 -15.95 -5.09 -7.95
N ALA A 365 -16.95 -5.63 -8.63
CA ALA A 365 -16.73 -6.46 -9.82
C ALA A 365 -16.22 -5.63 -11.01
N ASN A 366 -16.37 -4.30 -10.98
CA ASN A 366 -15.88 -3.44 -12.06
C ASN A 366 -14.39 -3.10 -11.85
N PRO A 367 -13.49 -3.47 -12.79
CA PRO A 367 -12.05 -3.24 -12.67
C PRO A 367 -11.65 -1.76 -12.71
N GLU A 368 -12.42 -0.87 -13.35
CA GLU A 368 -12.18 0.58 -13.38
C GLU A 368 -12.38 1.25 -12.01
N LYS A 369 -13.02 0.54 -11.06
CA LYS A 369 -13.18 0.99 -9.68
C LYS A 369 -11.98 0.65 -8.78
N TYR A 370 -10.84 0.23 -9.35
CA TYR A 370 -9.60 0.00 -8.62
C TYR A 370 -8.56 1.08 -8.91
N ARG A 371 -7.62 1.27 -7.97
CA ARG A 371 -6.45 2.14 -8.11
C ARG A 371 -5.19 1.28 -8.14
N PRO A 372 -4.30 1.46 -9.13
CA PRO A 372 -3.02 0.77 -9.16
C PRO A 372 -2.04 1.41 -8.18
N ILE A 373 -1.74 0.76 -7.06
CA ILE A 373 -0.71 1.25 -6.14
C ILE A 373 0.63 0.61 -6.47
N SER A 374 1.62 1.45 -6.79
CA SER A 374 2.99 1.04 -7.06
C SER A 374 3.76 0.80 -5.77
N LEU A 375 4.06 -0.46 -5.45
CA LEU A 375 5.00 -0.82 -4.41
C LEU A 375 6.42 -0.79 -4.97
N LEU A 376 7.16 0.25 -4.62
CA LEU A 376 8.55 0.47 -5.05
C LEU A 376 9.57 0.06 -3.98
N ASN A 377 10.80 -0.17 -4.43
CA ASN A 377 11.96 -0.42 -3.58
C ASN A 377 12.15 0.70 -2.54
N PHE A 378 12.31 0.34 -1.27
CA PHE A 378 12.43 1.34 -0.20
C PHE A 378 13.73 2.15 -0.30
N MET A 379 14.84 1.55 -0.74
CA MET A 379 16.09 2.29 -1.00
C MET A 379 15.91 3.32 -2.11
N GLY A 380 15.21 2.94 -3.18
CA GLY A 380 14.82 3.87 -4.25
C GLY A 380 13.95 5.02 -3.72
N LYS A 381 13.03 4.75 -2.78
CA LYS A 381 12.23 5.80 -2.12
C LYS A 381 13.07 6.77 -1.28
N ILE A 382 14.15 6.30 -0.66
CA ILE A 382 15.11 7.19 0.04
C ILE A 382 15.71 8.14 -1.00
N PHE A 383 16.23 7.59 -2.11
CA PHE A 383 16.86 8.40 -3.14
C PHE A 383 15.90 9.37 -3.82
N ALA A 384 14.71 8.90 -4.21
CA ALA A 384 13.64 9.73 -4.75
C ALA A 384 13.26 10.85 -3.77
N LYS A 385 13.25 10.60 -2.46
CA LYS A 385 12.97 11.63 -1.45
C LYS A 385 14.05 12.71 -1.39
N LEU A 386 15.33 12.34 -1.51
CA LEU A 386 16.45 13.28 -1.57
C LEU A 386 16.33 14.18 -2.80
N LEU A 387 16.16 13.57 -3.98
CA LEU A 387 15.94 14.30 -5.24
C LEU A 387 14.72 15.21 -5.17
N ASN A 388 13.62 14.74 -4.56
CA ASN A 388 12.41 15.53 -4.41
C ASN A 388 12.60 16.73 -3.50
N ASN A 389 13.41 16.61 -2.44
CA ASN A 389 13.72 17.74 -1.56
C ASN A 389 14.55 18.79 -2.31
N MET A 390 15.52 18.38 -3.14
CA MET A 390 16.27 19.29 -4.00
C MET A 390 15.37 20.00 -5.00
N LEU A 391 14.47 19.25 -5.66
CA LEU A 391 13.53 19.79 -6.65
C LEU A 391 12.59 20.83 -6.03
N ILE A 392 12.00 20.53 -4.87
CA ILE A 392 11.13 21.47 -4.15
C ILE A 392 11.90 22.75 -3.79
N LYS A 393 13.15 22.63 -3.30
CA LYS A 393 13.99 23.78 -2.96
C LYS A 393 14.23 24.68 -4.17
N GLN A 394 14.45 24.11 -5.36
CA GLN A 394 14.62 24.88 -6.60
C GLN A 394 13.29 25.49 -7.07
N PHE A 395 12.16 24.78 -6.98
CA PHE A 395 10.84 25.37 -7.26
C PHE A 395 10.49 26.55 -6.35
N GLU A 396 10.83 26.47 -5.07
CA GLU A 396 10.64 27.57 -4.13
C GLU A 396 11.56 28.75 -4.45
N ARG A 397 12.85 28.48 -4.71
CA ARG A 397 13.84 29.52 -5.07
C ARG A 397 13.49 30.26 -6.37
N ASN A 398 13.00 29.54 -7.37
CA ASN A 398 12.70 30.10 -8.70
C ASN A 398 11.26 30.63 -8.80
N HIS A 399 10.47 30.57 -7.72
CA HIS A 399 9.02 30.88 -7.74
C HIS A 399 8.26 30.16 -8.87
N THR A 400 8.65 28.91 -9.18
CA THR A 400 8.16 28.18 -10.36
C THR A 400 6.66 27.88 -10.28
N LEU A 401 6.15 27.53 -9.10
CA LEU A 401 4.79 27.04 -8.93
C LEU A 401 3.81 28.16 -8.63
N LYS A 402 2.70 28.22 -9.39
CA LYS A 402 1.63 29.21 -9.21
C LYS A 402 0.99 29.18 -7.83
N ASP A 403 0.58 30.35 -7.37
CA ASP A 403 -0.08 30.50 -6.07
C ASP A 403 -1.52 30.01 -6.03
N SER A 404 -2.17 29.86 -7.17
CA SER A 404 -3.49 29.21 -7.29
C SER A 404 -3.42 27.69 -7.10
N GLN A 405 -2.22 27.10 -7.03
CA GLN A 405 -2.04 25.66 -6.86
C GLN A 405 -1.97 25.31 -5.37
N HIS A 406 -2.93 24.51 -4.89
CA HIS A 406 -2.99 24.09 -3.48
C HIS A 406 -2.62 22.61 -3.26
N GLY A 407 -2.90 21.75 -4.25
CA GLY A 407 -2.59 20.32 -4.17
C GLY A 407 -1.10 20.06 -3.97
N PHE A 408 -0.76 19.13 -3.07
CA PHE A 408 0.61 18.66 -2.76
C PHE A 408 1.64 19.74 -2.38
N ARG A 409 1.23 20.99 -2.14
CA ARG A 409 2.12 22.06 -1.65
C ARG A 409 2.15 22.09 -0.13
N LYS A 410 3.34 22.34 0.43
CA LYS A 410 3.53 22.49 1.88
C LYS A 410 2.69 23.68 2.39
N LYS A 411 2.04 23.51 3.55
CA LYS A 411 1.14 24.51 4.18
C LYS A 411 -0.09 24.91 3.35
N ARG A 412 -0.45 24.14 2.31
CA ARG A 412 -1.68 24.34 1.52
C ARG A 412 -2.51 23.07 1.50
N GLY A 413 -3.83 23.23 1.42
CA GLY A 413 -4.78 22.13 1.44
C GLY A 413 -6.16 22.55 0.93
N THR A 414 -7.11 21.60 0.97
CA THR A 414 -8.48 21.84 0.52
C THR A 414 -9.16 22.97 1.28
N THR A 415 -8.90 23.09 2.59
CA THR A 415 -9.44 24.17 3.43
C THR A 415 -8.97 25.54 2.97
N THR A 416 -7.67 25.71 2.70
CA THR A 416 -7.12 26.97 2.19
C THR A 416 -7.67 27.33 0.79
N LEU A 417 -7.91 26.32 -0.06
CA LEU A 417 -8.51 26.54 -1.38
C LEU A 417 -9.96 27.02 -1.26
N LEU A 418 -10.74 26.35 -0.39
CA LEU A 418 -12.14 26.71 -0.13
C LEU A 418 -12.27 28.08 0.51
N ALA A 419 -11.37 28.44 1.44
CA ALA A 419 -11.35 29.77 2.05
C ALA A 419 -11.11 30.86 0.99
N ASN A 420 -10.09 30.70 0.15
CA ASN A 420 -9.80 31.64 -0.94
C ASN A 420 -10.99 31.76 -1.92
N LEU A 421 -11.63 30.64 -2.25
CA LEU A 421 -12.81 30.62 -3.11
C LEU A 421 -13.99 31.36 -2.45
N TYR A 422 -14.26 31.12 -1.17
CA TYR A 422 -15.34 31.75 -0.43
C TYR A 422 -15.13 33.26 -0.28
N GLU A 423 -13.92 33.69 0.03
CA GLU A 423 -13.55 35.11 0.12
C GLU A 423 -13.79 35.80 -1.23
N ARG A 424 -13.34 35.19 -2.33
CA ARG A 424 -13.56 35.74 -3.68
C ARG A 424 -15.05 35.86 -4.00
N ILE A 425 -15.82 34.80 -3.77
CA ILE A 425 -17.28 34.79 -3.99
C ILE A 425 -17.95 35.90 -3.17
N SER A 426 -17.57 36.03 -1.90
CA SER A 426 -18.13 37.04 -0.99
C SER A 426 -17.80 38.45 -1.43
N ARG A 427 -16.57 38.69 -1.90
CA ARG A 427 -16.12 40.00 -2.40
C ARG A 427 -16.91 40.42 -3.65
N GLU A 428 -17.02 39.55 -4.65
CA GLU A 428 -17.74 39.84 -5.89
C GLU A 428 -19.24 40.12 -5.63
N LYS A 429 -19.87 39.33 -4.75
CA LYS A 429 -21.28 39.57 -4.33
C LYS A 429 -21.44 40.81 -3.46
N GLY A 430 -20.39 41.21 -2.74
CA GLY A 430 -20.37 42.45 -1.96
C GLY A 430 -20.35 43.69 -2.84
N THR A 431 -19.67 43.60 -3.99
CA THR A 431 -19.60 44.69 -4.99
C THR A 431 -20.91 44.83 -5.77
N ASP A 432 -21.49 43.73 -6.26
CA ASP A 432 -22.81 43.73 -6.87
C ASP A 432 -23.58 42.45 -6.49
N ARG A 433 -24.70 42.65 -5.78
CA ARG A 433 -25.59 41.56 -5.33
C ARG A 433 -26.24 40.80 -6.50
N ARG A 434 -26.27 41.37 -7.70
CA ARG A 434 -26.80 40.76 -8.93
C ARG A 434 -25.73 39.95 -9.69
N THR A 435 -24.48 39.95 -9.23
CA THR A 435 -23.40 39.18 -9.85
C THR A 435 -23.74 37.68 -9.89
N LEU A 436 -23.84 37.14 -11.10
CA LEU A 436 -23.96 35.70 -11.32
C LEU A 436 -22.60 35.03 -11.13
N ILE A 437 -22.55 34.00 -10.29
CA ILE A 437 -21.34 33.21 -10.06
C ILE A 437 -21.54 31.82 -10.64
N THR A 438 -20.71 31.48 -11.63
CA THR A 438 -20.67 30.16 -12.25
C THR A 438 -19.36 29.47 -11.91
N MET A 439 -19.44 28.22 -11.42
CA MET A 439 -18.26 27.42 -11.11
C MET A 439 -18.11 26.30 -12.16
N VAL A 440 -16.95 26.26 -12.81
CA VAL A 440 -16.58 25.18 -13.74
C VAL A 440 -15.55 24.28 -13.05
N THR A 441 -15.91 23.01 -12.83
CA THR A 441 -15.01 22.01 -12.27
C THR A 441 -14.50 21.08 -13.37
N ARG A 442 -13.21 20.74 -13.33
CA ARG A 442 -12.58 19.80 -14.28
C ARG A 442 -11.86 18.71 -13.50
N ASP A 443 -12.05 17.46 -13.91
CA ASP A 443 -11.32 16.32 -13.38
C ASP A 443 -10.54 15.63 -14.50
N VAL A 444 -9.28 15.30 -14.24
CA VAL A 444 -8.39 14.69 -15.23
C VAL A 444 -8.41 13.18 -15.05
N LYS A 445 -8.97 12.47 -16.03
CA LYS A 445 -9.07 11.00 -16.01
C LYS A 445 -7.67 10.36 -16.02
N LYS A 446 -7.40 9.50 -15.03
CA LYS A 446 -6.15 8.71 -14.90
C LYS A 446 -4.88 9.57 -14.99
N ALA A 447 -4.90 10.76 -14.37
CA ALA A 447 -3.86 11.78 -14.55
C ALA A 447 -2.43 11.32 -14.21
N PHE A 448 -2.26 10.49 -13.17
CA PHE A 448 -0.96 9.92 -12.80
C PHE A 448 -0.47 8.88 -13.79
N ASP A 449 -1.36 8.12 -14.43
CA ASP A 449 -1.02 7.04 -15.37
C ASP A 449 -0.71 7.59 -16.78
N LYS A 450 -1.20 8.80 -17.10
CA LYS A 450 -1.04 9.45 -18.40
C LYS A 450 -0.01 10.59 -18.44
N ALA A 451 0.80 10.73 -17.41
CA ALA A 451 1.81 11.80 -17.33
C ALA A 451 2.88 11.61 -18.42
N TRP A 452 2.96 12.55 -19.39
CA TRP A 452 3.89 12.48 -20.50
C TRP A 452 5.31 12.89 -20.09
N HIS A 453 6.26 11.93 -20.15
CA HIS A 453 7.61 12.09 -19.63
C HIS A 453 8.42 13.19 -20.32
N ALA A 454 8.28 13.32 -21.64
CA ALA A 454 8.99 14.35 -22.42
C ALA A 454 8.53 15.76 -22.01
N ALA A 455 7.22 15.96 -21.81
CA ALA A 455 6.70 17.23 -21.30
C ALA A 455 7.23 17.56 -19.90
N ILE A 456 7.32 16.58 -18.99
CA ILE A 456 7.90 16.81 -17.66
C ILE A 456 9.34 17.31 -17.80
N THR A 457 10.15 16.62 -18.62
CA THR A 457 11.56 16.99 -18.83
C THR A 457 11.71 18.39 -19.41
N CYS A 458 10.98 18.70 -20.48
CA CYS A 458 11.00 20.02 -21.12
C CYS A 458 10.56 21.13 -20.15
N LYS A 459 9.50 20.90 -19.36
CA LYS A 459 9.03 21.86 -18.36
C LYS A 459 10.04 22.10 -17.23
N LEU A 460 10.77 21.07 -16.81
CA LEU A 460 11.83 21.22 -15.80
C LEU A 460 12.99 22.07 -16.33
N LEU A 461 13.40 21.86 -17.59
CA LEU A 461 14.40 22.71 -18.24
C LEU A 461 13.95 24.18 -18.32
N ARG A 462 12.71 24.41 -18.79
CA ARG A 462 12.13 25.77 -18.89
C ARG A 462 11.95 26.45 -17.53
N ALA A 463 11.77 25.68 -16.45
CA ALA A 463 11.70 26.20 -15.09
C ALA A 463 13.07 26.58 -14.49
N GLY A 464 14.16 26.46 -15.25
CA GLY A 464 15.51 26.78 -14.79
C GLY A 464 16.01 25.81 -13.72
N ILE A 465 15.54 24.56 -13.73
CA ILE A 465 16.04 23.51 -12.82
C ILE A 465 17.42 23.08 -13.30
N GLN A 466 18.32 22.86 -12.35
CA GLN A 466 19.71 22.48 -12.64
C GLN A 466 19.77 21.26 -13.57
N PRO A 467 20.54 21.30 -14.68
CA PRO A 467 20.59 20.22 -15.67
C PRO A 467 20.85 18.83 -15.09
N LYS A 468 21.77 18.69 -14.13
CA LYS A 468 22.06 17.41 -13.45
C LYS A 468 20.83 16.82 -12.73
N LEU A 469 20.03 17.68 -12.08
CA LEU A 469 18.79 17.24 -11.43
C LEU A 469 17.71 16.87 -12.46
N VAL A 470 17.61 17.61 -13.57
CA VAL A 470 16.69 17.26 -14.67
C VAL A 470 17.07 15.91 -15.26
N ARG A 471 18.36 15.72 -15.59
CA ARG A 471 18.92 14.48 -16.14
C ARG A 471 18.54 13.25 -15.32
N ILE A 472 18.74 13.27 -14.01
CA ILE A 472 18.40 12.12 -13.16
C ILE A 472 16.90 11.91 -13.01
N ILE A 473 16.09 12.97 -13.03
CA ILE A 473 14.61 12.86 -13.04
C ILE A 473 14.12 12.28 -14.37
N THR A 474 14.70 12.69 -15.50
CA THR A 474 14.42 12.11 -16.81
C THR A 474 14.81 10.63 -16.83
N ASN A 475 15.97 10.28 -16.27
CA ASN A 475 16.38 8.89 -16.13
C ASN A 475 15.44 8.09 -15.20
N PHE A 476 14.91 8.70 -14.13
CA PHE A 476 13.91 8.10 -13.23
C PHE A 476 12.59 7.75 -13.95
N LEU A 477 12.18 8.56 -14.92
CA LEU A 477 10.98 8.33 -15.74
C LEU A 477 11.20 7.32 -16.86
N HIS A 478 12.43 7.23 -17.39
CA HIS A 478 12.78 6.37 -18.51
C HIS A 478 12.83 4.87 -18.14
N ALA A 479 12.40 4.01 -19.08
CA ALA A 479 12.50 2.55 -19.02
C ALA A 479 11.96 1.92 -17.73
N ARG A 480 10.83 2.45 -17.23
CA ARG A 480 10.18 1.91 -16.04
C ARG A 480 9.45 0.62 -16.36
N LYS A 481 9.47 -0.29 -15.38
CA LYS A 481 8.86 -1.62 -15.48
C LYS A 481 7.86 -1.82 -14.35
N ALA A 482 6.84 -2.64 -14.59
CA ALA A 482 5.90 -3.05 -13.56
C ALA A 482 5.38 -4.46 -13.82
N TYR A 483 4.87 -5.10 -12.78
CA TYR A 483 4.05 -6.31 -12.88
C TYR A 483 2.87 -6.19 -11.90
N VAL A 484 1.72 -6.77 -12.25
CA VAL A 484 0.58 -6.79 -11.35
C VAL A 484 0.62 -8.05 -10.49
N LYS A 485 0.17 -7.91 -9.24
CA LYS A 485 0.05 -9.03 -8.32
C LYS A 485 -1.34 -9.07 -7.72
N VAL A 486 -2.02 -10.19 -7.92
CA VAL A 486 -3.32 -10.50 -7.33
C VAL A 486 -3.12 -11.66 -6.36
N ASN A 487 -3.36 -11.40 -5.07
CA ASN A 487 -3.12 -12.37 -3.98
C ASN A 487 -1.69 -12.95 -4.01
N LYS A 488 -1.54 -14.22 -4.42
CA LYS A 488 -0.27 -14.93 -4.53
C LYS A 488 0.27 -15.00 -5.96
N HIS A 489 -0.58 -14.75 -6.97
CA HIS A 489 -0.19 -14.78 -8.37
C HIS A 489 0.50 -13.47 -8.76
N LYS A 490 1.61 -13.59 -9.48
CA LYS A 490 2.37 -12.47 -10.03
C LYS A 490 2.41 -12.65 -11.55
N GLY A 491 1.97 -11.65 -12.30
CA GLY A 491 2.10 -11.69 -13.75
C GLY A 491 3.47 -11.26 -14.24
N ASP A 492 3.55 -11.19 -15.56
CA ASP A 492 4.77 -10.82 -16.26
C ASP A 492 5.11 -9.33 -16.11
N THR A 493 6.41 -9.05 -16.25
CA THR A 493 6.89 -7.67 -16.22
C THR A 493 6.65 -6.99 -17.58
N PHE A 494 6.10 -5.78 -17.56
CA PHE A 494 5.86 -4.95 -18.74
C PHE A 494 6.42 -3.53 -18.56
N ASN A 495 6.61 -2.83 -19.68
CA ASN A 495 7.12 -1.45 -19.70
C ASN A 495 5.99 -0.43 -19.48
N LEU A 496 6.31 0.66 -18.78
CA LEU A 496 5.44 1.82 -18.61
C LEU A 496 5.95 2.97 -19.48
N GLU A 497 5.23 3.29 -20.55
CA GLU A 497 5.61 4.33 -21.53
C GLU A 497 5.22 5.74 -21.07
N ALA A 498 4.20 5.84 -20.23
CA ALA A 498 3.76 7.08 -19.61
C ALA A 498 3.39 6.86 -18.14
N GLY A 499 3.15 7.98 -17.47
CA GLY A 499 2.72 8.01 -16.09
C GLY A 499 3.87 8.15 -15.10
N VAL A 500 3.53 8.51 -13.88
CA VAL A 500 4.45 8.54 -12.75
C VAL A 500 3.93 7.57 -11.68
N PRO A 501 4.81 6.80 -11.01
CA PRO A 501 4.39 5.72 -10.13
C PRO A 501 3.52 6.22 -8.96
N GLN A 502 2.30 5.69 -8.85
CA GLN A 502 1.36 6.05 -7.78
C GLN A 502 1.82 5.44 -6.45
N GLY A 503 2.48 6.24 -5.62
CA GLY A 503 3.07 5.80 -4.34
C GLY A 503 4.53 6.20 -4.15
N ASP A 504 5.16 6.79 -5.17
CA ASP A 504 6.45 7.47 -5.05
C ASP A 504 6.27 8.90 -4.51
N VAL A 505 7.35 9.45 -3.95
CA VAL A 505 7.38 10.80 -3.37
C VAL A 505 7.72 11.89 -4.39
N LEU A 506 8.41 11.55 -5.49
CA LEU A 506 8.63 12.46 -6.62
C LEU A 506 7.35 12.66 -7.43
N SER A 507 6.54 11.60 -7.59
CA SER A 507 5.36 11.60 -8.47
C SER A 507 4.41 12.80 -8.25
N PRO A 508 3.98 13.15 -7.03
CA PRO A 508 3.12 14.31 -6.82
C PRO A 508 3.78 15.63 -7.22
N THR A 509 5.09 15.78 -6.98
CA THR A 509 5.85 16.99 -7.32
C THR A 509 6.02 17.15 -8.83
N LEU A 510 6.27 16.05 -9.55
CA LEU A 510 6.30 16.05 -11.01
C LEU A 510 4.93 16.37 -11.61
N PHE A 511 3.86 15.94 -10.94
CA PHE A 511 2.50 16.32 -11.36
C PHE A 511 2.25 17.83 -11.18
N LEU A 512 2.90 18.48 -10.21
CA LEU A 512 2.75 19.92 -10.01
C LEU A 512 3.21 20.72 -11.24
N ILE A 513 4.36 20.36 -11.82
CA ILE A 513 4.91 21.07 -12.97
C ILE A 513 4.09 20.81 -14.25
N ILE A 514 3.51 19.61 -14.40
CA ILE A 514 2.61 19.29 -15.53
C ILE A 514 1.44 20.27 -15.55
N GLY A 515 0.75 20.42 -14.41
CA GLY A 515 -0.41 21.30 -14.26
C GLY A 515 -0.08 22.79 -14.13
N ASN A 516 1.19 23.18 -14.07
CA ASN A 516 1.56 24.58 -13.81
C ASN A 516 1.22 25.53 -14.96
N ASP A 517 0.95 25.01 -16.16
CA ASP A 517 0.57 25.82 -17.32
C ASP A 517 -0.93 26.13 -17.36
N PHE A 518 -1.74 25.50 -16.50
CA PHE A 518 -3.15 25.85 -16.44
C PHE A 518 -3.29 27.36 -16.23
N PRO A 519 -4.12 28.05 -17.03
CA PRO A 519 -4.25 29.49 -16.92
C PRO A 519 -4.58 29.85 -15.48
N ASN A 520 -4.02 30.98 -15.03
CA ASN A 520 -4.49 31.57 -13.79
C ASN A 520 -6.00 31.76 -13.90
N GLN A 521 -6.72 31.70 -12.77
CA GLN A 521 -8.14 31.98 -12.79
C GLN A 521 -8.34 33.30 -13.54
N PRO A 522 -9.19 33.34 -14.58
CA PRO A 522 -9.39 34.57 -15.33
C PRO A 522 -9.76 35.69 -14.36
N GLU A 523 -9.34 36.91 -14.68
CA GLU A 523 -9.94 38.10 -14.09
C GLU A 523 -11.45 37.97 -14.24
N THR A 524 -12.21 38.39 -13.22
CA THR A 524 -13.66 38.25 -13.20
C THR A 524 -14.21 38.97 -14.44
N VAL A 525 -14.53 38.23 -15.50
CA VAL A 525 -15.11 38.81 -16.71
C VAL A 525 -16.59 39.01 -16.40
N VAL A 526 -16.94 40.24 -16.00
CA VAL A 526 -18.33 40.69 -15.95
C VAL A 526 -18.80 40.80 -17.40
N LYS A 527 -19.36 39.73 -17.95
CA LYS A 527 -20.15 39.81 -19.17
C LYS A 527 -21.58 40.15 -18.76
N GLU A 528 -22.02 41.35 -19.08
CA GLU A 528 -23.45 41.65 -19.16
C GLU A 528 -24.05 40.78 -20.27
N THR A 529 -24.56 39.60 -19.91
CA THR A 529 -25.36 38.80 -20.83
C THR A 529 -26.78 39.38 -20.84
N SER A 530 -27.05 40.25 -21.81
CA SER A 530 -28.41 40.44 -22.33
C SER A 530 -28.93 39.09 -22.83
N ARG A 531 -30.19 38.81 -22.49
CA ARG A 531 -30.91 37.52 -22.63
C ARG A 531 -30.47 36.69 -23.85
N CYS A 532 -29.93 35.49 -23.60
CA CYS A 532 -29.78 34.47 -24.62
C CYS A 532 -30.59 33.24 -24.20
N SER A 533 -31.72 33.00 -24.88
CA SER A 533 -32.52 31.80 -24.79
C SER A 533 -31.82 30.67 -25.54
N MET A 534 -31.46 29.59 -24.84
CA MET A 534 -30.92 28.38 -25.48
C MET A 534 -31.84 27.20 -25.17
N GLN A 535 -32.52 26.69 -26.20
CA GLN A 535 -33.24 25.43 -26.21
C GLN A 535 -32.26 24.28 -25.97
N MET A 536 -32.52 23.46 -24.95
CA MET A 536 -31.87 22.15 -24.79
C MET A 536 -32.75 21.09 -25.43
N THR A 537 -32.28 20.53 -26.55
CA THR A 537 -32.70 19.21 -27.03
C THR A 537 -31.87 18.15 -26.31
N LEU A 538 -32.55 17.26 -25.58
CA LEU A 538 -31.96 16.06 -24.98
C LEU A 538 -31.97 14.93 -26.01
N PRO A 539 -30.84 14.24 -26.28
CA PRO A 539 -30.87 12.94 -26.92
C PRO A 539 -31.19 11.85 -25.89
N LYS A 540 -31.94 10.83 -26.34
CA LYS A 540 -32.44 9.67 -25.58
C LYS A 540 -31.35 8.84 -24.91
#